data_AF-A0A5N6LY47-F1
#
_entry.id   AF-A0A5N6LY47-F1
#
_cell.length_a   1.000
_cell.length_b   1.000
_cell.length_c   1.000
_cell.angle_alpha   90.00
_cell.angle_beta   90.00
_cell.angle_gamma   90.00
#
_symmetry.space_group_name_H-M   'P 1'
#
loop_
_entity.id
_entity.type
_entity.pdbx_description
1 polymer ?
#
loop_
_entity_poly.entity_id
_entity_poly.type
_entity_poly.pdbx_seq_one_letter_code
_entity_poly.pdbx_strand_id
1 'polypeptide(L)'
;MISSSMVIDDGILTPSISGLKEATDAISEATEAMFADLGHFPIKFIQISMGCVVYPAQVTTFSGHASWLRKNMNQVANTFYKSDPDALYMPVFVVVVMVAIIAIQAMIYEEPFASAVAQMIKTFALPSSPSRSYNSKIGGFKQFKGYKYGVRMELSIAQPDDWHLHLRDGELLEAVVSHSAKQFGRAIIMPNLRPPVTTTAAAVAYRDAILKTLQGNTDFTPLMTLYLTDKTSPHEIKLARESGVVYGVKLYPAGATTNSQDGVTDLFGKCIPVLEEMVNQEMPLLVHGEVTDPEIDIFDRERVFIDRILKPLIQKLPKLKVVMEHVTTMDAVKFVESCEEGCVAATVTPQHLLLNRNSLFQGGLQPHNYCLPVLKRETHRQAIVAAVTSGNKRFFLGTDSAPHDRQRKECACGCAGVFNSPVALSIYAKIFEEAGALDKLEAFTSFNGPDFYGLPRNTRKIILKKMTWKVPESYSYASGSIVPMSAGESLEWLPCLAS
;
A
#
# COMPACT_ATOMS: atom_id res chain seq x y z
N MET A 1 -32.09 -2.19 -13.06
CA MET A 1 -32.82 -1.03 -12.49
C MET A 1 -31.78 -0.04 -12.07
N ILE A 2 -31.65 1.09 -12.77
CA ILE A 2 -30.82 2.22 -12.34
C ILE A 2 -31.69 3.02 -11.38
N SER A 3 -31.50 2.83 -10.08
CA SER A 3 -32.11 3.68 -9.06
C SER A 3 -31.10 4.77 -8.71
N SER A 4 -31.48 6.04 -8.88
CA SER A 4 -30.64 7.14 -8.42
C SER A 4 -30.93 7.46 -6.96
N SER A 5 -30.01 7.12 -6.07
CA SER A 5 -30.05 7.55 -4.67
C SER A 5 -28.95 8.58 -4.42
N MET A 6 -29.29 9.65 -3.72
CA MET A 6 -28.36 10.72 -3.37
C MET A 6 -27.79 10.41 -1.99
N VAL A 7 -26.46 10.36 -1.84
CA VAL A 7 -25.79 10.36 -0.54
C VAL A 7 -25.34 11.80 -0.29
N ILE A 8 -25.79 12.41 0.81
CA ILE A 8 -25.23 13.68 1.27
C ILE A 8 -24.05 13.31 2.15
N ASP A 9 -22.84 13.40 1.61
CA ASP A 9 -21.62 13.49 2.40
C ASP A 9 -20.91 14.79 1.99
N ASP A 10 -20.43 15.55 2.98
CA ASP A 10 -19.65 16.79 2.83
C ASP A 10 -20.22 17.91 1.93
N GLY A 11 -21.56 18.02 1.83
CA GLY A 11 -22.21 19.21 1.25
C GLY A 11 -22.12 19.33 -0.28
N ILE A 12 -21.78 18.23 -0.99
CA ILE A 12 -21.82 18.15 -2.45
C ILE A 12 -22.85 17.09 -2.87
N LEU A 13 -23.72 17.43 -3.82
CA LEU A 13 -24.78 16.56 -4.32
C LEU A 13 -24.24 15.62 -5.41
N THR A 14 -24.10 14.32 -5.11
CA THR A 14 -23.75 13.27 -6.08
C THR A 14 -24.98 12.42 -6.45
N PRO A 15 -25.28 12.19 -7.74
CA PRO A 15 -26.27 11.20 -8.15
C PRO A 15 -25.63 9.80 -8.11
N SER A 16 -26.10 8.89 -7.24
CA SER A 16 -25.74 7.47 -7.38
C SER A 16 -26.54 6.85 -8.52
N ILE A 17 -26.02 5.78 -9.12
CA ILE A 17 -26.73 4.87 -10.02
C ILE A 17 -26.57 3.48 -9.40
N SER A 18 -27.55 3.05 -8.61
CA SER A 18 -27.55 1.71 -8.04
C SER A 18 -28.17 0.74 -9.04
N GLY A 19 -27.36 -0.09 -9.69
CA GLY A 19 -27.89 -1.17 -10.52
C GLY A 19 -26.99 -1.82 -11.55
N LEU A 20 -25.72 -2.10 -11.24
CA LEU A 20 -24.86 -3.12 -11.88
C LEU A 20 -23.57 -3.23 -11.05
N LYS A 21 -23.38 -4.34 -10.34
CA LYS A 21 -22.26 -4.54 -9.39
C LYS A 21 -20.89 -4.73 -10.07
N GLU A 22 -20.86 -4.76 -11.40
CA GLU A 22 -19.65 -4.85 -12.23
C GLU A 22 -19.34 -3.53 -12.97
N ALA A 23 -20.23 -2.52 -12.86
CA ALA A 23 -20.01 -1.21 -13.46
C ALA A 23 -19.43 -0.17 -12.48
N THR A 24 -19.34 -0.48 -11.19
CA THR A 24 -18.94 0.47 -10.14
C THR A 24 -17.50 0.97 -10.26
N ASP A 25 -16.57 0.14 -10.71
CA ASP A 25 -15.15 0.53 -10.82
C ASP A 25 -14.93 1.43 -12.05
N ALA A 26 -15.48 1.03 -13.21
CA ALA A 26 -15.44 1.83 -14.43
C ALA A 26 -16.22 3.16 -14.29
N ILE A 27 -17.32 3.17 -13.52
CA ILE A 27 -18.08 4.41 -13.24
C ILE A 27 -17.32 5.29 -12.25
N SER A 28 -16.59 4.72 -11.28
CA SER A 28 -15.75 5.49 -10.34
C SER A 28 -14.58 6.15 -11.06
N GLU A 29 -13.83 5.39 -11.87
CA GLU A 29 -12.75 5.93 -12.72
C GLU A 29 -13.28 6.98 -13.70
N ALA A 30 -14.44 6.73 -14.32
CA ALA A 30 -15.08 7.68 -15.22
C ALA A 30 -15.52 8.97 -14.51
N THR A 31 -15.95 8.88 -13.25
CA THR A 31 -16.32 10.05 -12.45
C THR A 31 -15.07 10.87 -12.11
N GLU A 32 -13.98 10.21 -11.71
CA GLU A 32 -12.68 10.84 -11.45
C GLU A 32 -12.09 11.52 -12.69
N ALA A 33 -12.18 10.89 -13.87
CA ALA A 33 -11.76 11.49 -15.15
C ALA A 33 -12.58 12.72 -15.53
N MET A 34 -13.91 12.67 -15.38
CA MET A 34 -14.79 13.83 -15.59
C MET A 34 -14.46 15.00 -14.66
N PHE A 35 -14.05 14.71 -13.42
CA PHE A 35 -13.60 15.74 -12.46
C PHE A 35 -12.19 16.26 -12.75
N ALA A 36 -11.30 15.45 -13.30
CA ALA A 36 -9.98 15.89 -13.76
C ALA A 36 -10.11 16.91 -14.91
N ASP A 37 -11.03 16.67 -15.84
CA ASP A 37 -11.28 17.55 -16.99
C ASP A 37 -11.99 18.86 -16.61
N LEU A 38 -12.76 18.89 -15.52
CA LEU A 38 -13.29 20.14 -14.96
C LEU A 38 -12.17 21.11 -14.54
N GLY A 39 -10.96 20.61 -14.26
CA GLY A 39 -9.77 21.42 -14.00
C GLY A 39 -9.32 22.30 -15.19
N HIS A 40 -9.75 21.98 -16.41
CA HIS A 40 -9.45 22.77 -17.61
C HIS A 40 -10.41 23.95 -17.83
N PHE A 41 -11.55 24.00 -17.12
CA PHE A 41 -12.53 25.07 -17.27
C PHE A 41 -12.41 26.13 -16.16
N PRO A 42 -12.65 27.43 -16.46
CA PRO A 42 -12.65 28.46 -15.43
C PRO A 42 -13.76 28.19 -14.40
N ILE A 43 -13.43 28.31 -13.12
CA ILE A 43 -14.35 28.08 -11.98
C ILE A 43 -15.71 28.77 -12.16
N LYS A 44 -15.73 29.99 -12.72
CA LYS A 44 -16.97 30.75 -12.96
C LYS A 44 -17.92 30.05 -13.94
N PHE A 45 -17.41 29.38 -14.98
CA PHE A 45 -18.24 28.67 -15.94
C PHE A 45 -18.87 27.42 -15.31
N ILE A 46 -18.10 26.70 -14.48
CA ILE A 46 -18.60 25.54 -13.75
C ILE A 46 -19.72 25.95 -12.79
N GLN A 47 -19.52 27.04 -12.04
CA GLN A 47 -20.52 27.57 -11.10
C GLN A 47 -21.81 28.00 -11.81
N ILE A 48 -21.72 28.68 -12.95
CA ILE A 48 -22.91 29.09 -13.73
C ILE A 48 -23.61 27.87 -14.32
N SER A 49 -22.88 26.90 -14.89
CA SER A 49 -23.46 25.69 -15.47
C SER A 49 -24.18 24.85 -14.40
N MET A 50 -23.52 24.60 -13.26
CA MET A 50 -24.09 23.82 -12.18
C MET A 50 -25.27 24.53 -11.53
N GLY A 51 -25.14 25.83 -11.24
CA GLY A 51 -26.17 26.60 -10.54
C GLY A 51 -27.40 26.93 -11.39
N CYS A 52 -27.23 27.20 -12.69
CA CYS A 52 -28.31 27.69 -13.54
C CYS A 52 -28.90 26.63 -14.47
N VAL A 53 -28.18 25.52 -14.75
CA VAL A 53 -28.63 24.50 -15.71
C VAL A 53 -28.82 23.15 -15.01
N VAL A 54 -27.76 22.59 -14.45
CA VAL A 54 -27.79 21.21 -13.93
C VAL A 54 -28.69 21.09 -12.70
N TYR A 55 -28.47 21.94 -11.69
CA TYR A 55 -29.20 21.86 -10.43
C TYR A 55 -30.71 22.14 -10.59
N PRO A 56 -31.16 23.21 -11.29
CA PRO A 56 -32.59 23.44 -11.50
C PRO A 56 -33.28 22.33 -12.30
N ALA A 57 -32.60 21.77 -13.31
CA ALA A 57 -33.13 20.65 -14.09
C ALA A 57 -33.31 19.40 -13.23
N GLN A 58 -32.33 19.05 -12.41
CA GLN A 58 -32.41 17.91 -11.50
C GLN A 58 -33.54 18.05 -10.48
N VAL A 59 -33.65 19.20 -9.82
CA VAL A 59 -34.71 19.47 -8.84
C VAL A 59 -36.10 19.34 -9.48
N THR A 60 -36.26 19.85 -10.70
CA THR A 60 -37.52 19.76 -11.45
C THR A 60 -37.87 18.31 -11.78
N THR A 61 -36.91 17.54 -12.28
CA THR A 61 -37.10 16.12 -12.62
C THR A 61 -37.48 15.28 -11.40
N PHE A 62 -36.76 15.41 -10.29
CA PHE A 62 -37.06 14.65 -9.07
C PHE A 62 -38.39 15.06 -8.44
N SER A 63 -38.74 16.35 -8.48
CA SER A 63 -40.05 16.84 -8.02
C SER A 63 -41.19 16.26 -8.88
N GLY A 64 -40.99 16.18 -10.19
CA GLY A 64 -41.93 15.53 -11.12
C GLY A 64 -42.12 14.04 -10.82
N HIS A 65 -41.02 13.29 -10.66
CA HIS A 65 -41.07 11.87 -10.29
C HIS A 65 -41.76 11.64 -8.94
N ALA A 66 -41.46 12.47 -7.93
CA ALA A 66 -42.10 12.38 -6.61
C ALA A 66 -43.61 12.64 -6.68
N SER A 67 -44.03 13.64 -7.47
CA SER A 67 -45.44 13.95 -7.71
C SER A 67 -46.18 12.79 -8.39
N TRP A 68 -45.55 12.17 -9.40
CA TRP A 68 -46.13 11.03 -10.13
C TRP A 68 -46.23 9.78 -9.26
N LEU A 69 -45.20 9.49 -8.44
CA LEU A 69 -45.17 8.34 -7.54
C LEU A 69 -46.24 8.41 -6.45
N ARG A 70 -46.70 9.61 -6.08
CA ARG A 70 -47.82 9.76 -5.13
C ARG A 70 -49.10 9.05 -5.60
N LYS A 71 -49.29 8.89 -6.92
CA LYS A 71 -50.42 8.17 -7.52
C LYS A 71 -50.06 6.74 -7.97
N ASN A 72 -48.77 6.39 -8.01
CA ASN A 72 -48.25 5.15 -8.59
C ASN A 72 -47.19 4.50 -7.68
N MET A 73 -47.50 4.37 -6.38
CA MET A 73 -46.54 3.97 -5.32
C MET A 73 -45.87 2.61 -5.55
N ASN A 74 -46.48 1.70 -6.31
CA ASN A 74 -45.94 0.38 -6.61
C ASN A 74 -44.93 0.38 -7.78
N GLN A 75 -44.62 1.52 -8.39
CA GLN A 75 -43.83 1.62 -9.62
C GLN A 75 -42.45 2.28 -9.45
N VAL A 76 -41.91 2.30 -8.22
CA VAL A 76 -40.63 2.94 -7.86
C VAL A 76 -39.48 2.52 -8.78
N ALA A 77 -39.39 1.22 -9.07
CA ALA A 77 -38.37 0.60 -9.91
C ALA A 77 -38.20 1.19 -11.32
N ASN A 78 -39.29 1.65 -11.92
CA ASN A 78 -39.34 2.07 -13.33
C ASN A 78 -39.88 3.50 -13.47
N THR A 79 -39.82 4.29 -12.39
CA THR A 79 -40.43 5.63 -12.32
C THR A 79 -40.01 6.52 -13.48
N PHE A 80 -38.71 6.58 -13.78
CA PHE A 80 -38.14 7.42 -14.83
C PHE A 80 -38.85 7.25 -16.19
N TYR A 81 -39.04 6.01 -16.60
CA TYR A 81 -39.64 5.68 -17.90
C TYR A 81 -41.16 5.73 -17.91
N LYS A 82 -41.79 5.47 -16.76
CA LYS A 82 -43.25 5.38 -16.64
C LYS A 82 -43.91 6.71 -16.27
N SER A 83 -43.14 7.69 -15.80
CA SER A 83 -43.62 9.05 -15.58
C SER A 83 -43.79 9.84 -16.87
N ASP A 84 -43.16 9.40 -17.95
CA ASP A 84 -43.26 10.05 -19.26
C ASP A 84 -44.60 9.72 -19.93
N PRO A 85 -45.24 10.70 -20.61
CA PRO A 85 -46.37 10.40 -21.48
C PRO A 85 -45.98 9.41 -22.57
N ASP A 86 -46.87 8.45 -22.90
CA ASP A 86 -46.57 7.39 -23.87
C ASP A 86 -46.04 7.90 -25.22
N ALA A 87 -46.51 9.07 -25.67
CA ALA A 87 -46.07 9.70 -26.92
C ALA A 87 -44.62 10.23 -26.87
N LEU A 88 -44.07 10.48 -25.68
CA LEU A 88 -42.72 11.01 -25.46
C LEU A 88 -41.70 9.95 -25.06
N TYR A 89 -42.16 8.75 -24.70
CA TYR A 89 -41.28 7.66 -24.26
C TYR A 89 -40.17 7.35 -25.27
N MET A 90 -40.52 7.10 -26.54
CA MET A 90 -39.53 6.74 -27.57
C MET A 90 -38.52 7.88 -27.86
N PRO A 91 -38.94 9.15 -28.03
CA PRO A 91 -38.01 10.28 -28.12
C PRO A 91 -37.07 10.41 -26.92
N VAL A 92 -37.59 10.34 -25.69
CA VAL A 92 -36.78 10.48 -24.47
C VAL A 92 -35.81 9.30 -24.34
N PHE A 93 -36.26 8.09 -24.62
CA PHE A 93 -35.42 6.90 -24.59
C PHE A 93 -34.24 7.01 -25.57
N VAL A 94 -34.47 7.46 -26.80
CA VAL A 94 -33.40 7.67 -27.78
C VAL A 94 -32.41 8.73 -27.30
N VAL A 95 -32.88 9.85 -26.75
CA VAL A 95 -32.00 10.90 -26.21
C VAL A 95 -31.15 10.38 -25.06
N VAL A 96 -31.75 9.62 -24.12
CA VAL A 96 -31.04 9.03 -22.98
C VAL A 96 -29.97 8.05 -23.44
N VAL A 97 -30.27 7.20 -24.43
CA VAL A 97 -29.29 6.28 -25.02
C VAL A 97 -28.16 7.04 -25.71
N MET A 98 -28.47 8.11 -26.46
CA MET A 98 -27.44 8.94 -27.11
C MET A 98 -26.52 9.64 -26.09
N VAL A 99 -27.08 10.19 -25.01
CA VAL A 99 -26.29 10.78 -23.91
C VAL A 99 -25.42 9.73 -23.24
N ALA A 100 -25.95 8.53 -23.01
CA ALA A 100 -25.17 7.42 -22.46
C ALA A 100 -24.03 6.99 -23.39
N ILE A 101 -24.26 6.94 -24.71
CA ILE A 101 -23.21 6.65 -25.70
C ILE A 101 -22.13 7.74 -25.67
N ILE A 102 -22.50 9.02 -25.67
CA ILE A 102 -21.53 10.12 -25.61
C ILE A 102 -20.71 10.05 -24.31
N ALA A 103 -21.35 9.77 -23.18
CA ALA A 103 -20.66 9.58 -21.90
C ALA A 103 -19.68 8.40 -21.96
N ILE A 104 -20.09 7.26 -22.51
CA ILE A 104 -19.22 6.07 -22.68
C ILE A 104 -18.07 6.36 -23.65
N GLN A 105 -18.32 7.11 -24.74
CA GLN A 105 -17.28 7.48 -25.69
C GLN A 105 -16.25 8.43 -25.07
N ALA A 106 -16.69 9.43 -24.28
CA ALA A 106 -15.79 10.26 -23.50
C ALA A 106 -14.91 9.42 -22.57
N MET A 107 -15.46 8.38 -21.94
CA MET A 107 -14.72 7.46 -21.07
C MET A 107 -13.70 6.55 -21.81
N ILE A 108 -13.96 6.16 -23.06
CA ILE A 108 -13.11 5.20 -23.80
C ILE A 108 -12.00 5.89 -24.60
N TYR A 109 -12.21 7.12 -25.10
CA TYR A 109 -11.31 7.78 -26.07
C TYR A 109 -10.32 8.80 -25.47
N GLU A 110 -10.08 8.82 -24.17
CA GLU A 110 -9.13 9.77 -23.54
C GLU A 110 -7.67 9.57 -23.99
N GLU A 111 -7.24 8.34 -24.26
CA GLU A 111 -5.87 8.06 -24.75
C GLU A 111 -5.62 8.57 -26.20
N PRO A 112 -6.52 8.35 -27.19
CA PRO A 112 -6.26 8.80 -28.57
C PRO A 112 -6.56 10.28 -28.83
N PHE A 113 -7.51 10.91 -28.12
CA PHE A 113 -7.93 12.30 -28.43
C PHE A 113 -6.90 13.33 -27.97
N ALA A 114 -6.33 13.17 -26.78
CA ALA A 114 -5.24 14.03 -26.29
C ALA A 114 -3.98 13.90 -27.16
N SER A 115 -3.67 12.69 -27.63
CA SER A 115 -2.57 12.42 -28.57
C SER A 115 -2.81 13.04 -29.96
N ALA A 116 -4.03 12.91 -30.51
CA ALA A 116 -4.40 13.50 -31.79
C ALA A 116 -4.41 15.04 -31.76
N VAL A 117 -4.85 15.65 -30.65
CA VAL A 117 -4.79 17.11 -30.45
C VAL A 117 -3.34 17.58 -30.29
N ALA A 118 -2.51 16.87 -29.53
CA ALA A 118 -1.07 17.16 -29.42
C ALA A 118 -0.33 17.01 -30.76
N GLN A 119 -0.74 16.06 -31.59
CA GLN A 119 -0.16 15.80 -32.91
C GLN A 119 -0.66 16.81 -33.96
N MET A 120 -1.91 17.27 -33.90
CA MET A 120 -2.39 18.41 -34.70
C MET A 120 -1.65 19.70 -34.33
N ILE A 121 -1.43 19.98 -33.05
CA ILE A 121 -0.70 21.17 -32.59
C ILE A 121 0.76 21.15 -33.07
N LYS A 122 1.41 19.97 -33.12
CA LYS A 122 2.76 19.82 -33.71
C LYS A 122 2.79 19.93 -35.23
N THR A 123 1.71 19.55 -35.92
CA THR A 123 1.63 19.57 -37.38
C THR A 123 1.25 20.96 -37.94
N PHE A 124 0.60 21.81 -37.14
CA PHE A 124 0.23 23.19 -37.52
C PHE A 124 1.26 24.27 -37.15
N ALA A 125 2.40 23.90 -36.53
CA ALA A 125 3.49 24.83 -36.25
C ALA A 125 4.30 25.13 -37.54
N LEU A 126 3.88 26.11 -38.32
CA LEU A 126 4.67 26.72 -39.40
C LEU A 126 5.79 27.64 -38.83
N PRO A 127 6.92 27.80 -39.53
CA PRO A 127 8.11 28.44 -38.98
C PRO A 127 7.96 29.97 -38.95
N SER A 128 8.01 30.57 -37.77
CA SER A 128 8.06 32.03 -37.63
C SER A 128 9.50 32.54 -37.60
N SER A 129 9.87 33.38 -38.57
CA SER A 129 11.04 34.26 -38.52
C SER A 129 10.67 35.64 -37.90
N PRO A 130 11.66 36.48 -37.51
CA PRO A 130 11.60 37.23 -36.26
C PRO A 130 11.00 38.63 -36.41
N SER A 131 10.19 39.06 -35.42
CA SER A 131 9.75 40.45 -35.32
C SER A 131 10.30 41.16 -34.07
N ARG A 132 10.95 42.29 -34.39
CA ARG A 132 11.42 43.41 -33.59
C ARG A 132 10.75 43.64 -32.22
N SER A 133 11.64 43.84 -31.25
CA SER A 133 11.47 44.58 -29.99
C SER A 133 10.68 45.88 -30.17
N TYR A 134 9.64 46.05 -29.35
CA TYR A 134 9.09 47.36 -29.00
C TYR A 134 8.91 47.42 -27.48
N ASN A 135 9.68 48.31 -26.86
CA ASN A 135 9.60 48.66 -25.44
C ASN A 135 8.41 49.60 -25.22
N SER A 136 7.48 49.25 -24.34
CA SER A 136 6.70 50.27 -23.63
C SER A 136 6.38 49.81 -22.20
N LYS A 137 6.77 50.65 -21.24
CA LYS A 137 6.47 50.53 -19.81
C LYS A 137 5.03 50.93 -19.58
N ILE A 138 4.21 50.06 -19.01
CA ILE A 138 3.03 50.43 -18.21
C ILE A 138 2.99 49.50 -16.99
N GLY A 139 2.82 50.11 -15.82
CA GLY A 139 3.18 49.55 -14.52
C GLY A 139 2.15 48.63 -13.87
N GLY A 140 2.68 47.86 -12.90
CA GLY A 140 2.04 47.61 -11.61
C GLY A 140 0.76 46.78 -11.60
N PHE A 141 0.90 45.46 -11.76
CA PHE A 141 0.02 44.51 -11.09
C PHE A 141 0.87 43.52 -10.29
N LYS A 142 0.56 43.42 -8.98
CA LYS A 142 1.19 42.51 -8.04
C LYS A 142 1.05 41.07 -8.55
N GLN A 143 2.20 40.44 -8.73
CA GLN A 143 2.36 39.04 -9.09
C GLN A 143 1.78 38.16 -7.97
N PHE A 144 0.60 37.57 -8.19
CA PHE A 144 0.20 36.40 -7.43
C PHE A 144 1.16 35.25 -7.81
N LYS A 145 1.87 34.71 -6.83
CA LYS A 145 2.71 33.52 -6.99
C LYS A 145 1.81 32.36 -7.42
N GLY A 146 1.82 32.03 -8.71
CA GLY A 146 1.34 30.74 -9.18
C GLY A 146 2.21 29.64 -8.58
N TYR A 147 1.59 28.72 -7.84
CA TYR A 147 2.21 27.45 -7.47
C TYR A 147 2.49 26.70 -8.78
N LYS A 148 3.77 26.64 -9.18
CA LYS A 148 4.22 25.72 -10.21
C LYS A 148 4.11 24.30 -9.62
N TYR A 149 3.14 23.52 -10.06
CA TYR A 149 3.24 22.06 -10.00
C TYR A 149 4.36 21.62 -10.95
N GLY A 150 5.60 21.74 -10.49
CA GLY A 150 6.74 21.10 -11.14
C GLY A 150 6.74 19.64 -10.74
N VAL A 151 6.62 18.73 -11.71
CA VAL A 151 6.87 17.30 -11.48
C VAL A 151 8.27 17.18 -10.88
N ARG A 152 8.37 16.69 -9.64
CA ARG A 152 9.66 16.43 -9.01
C ARG A 152 10.27 15.22 -9.72
N MET A 153 11.25 15.49 -10.58
CA MET A 153 11.97 14.44 -11.31
C MET A 153 12.87 13.59 -10.41
N GLU A 154 13.21 14.10 -9.22
CA GLU A 154 14.01 13.40 -8.22
C GLU A 154 13.50 13.72 -6.81
N LEU A 155 13.59 12.73 -5.92
CA LEU A 155 13.29 12.85 -4.50
C LEU A 155 14.49 12.33 -3.69
N SER A 156 15.10 13.20 -2.88
CA SER A 156 16.18 12.82 -1.98
C SER A 156 15.62 12.55 -0.59
N ILE A 157 15.85 11.35 -0.06
CA ILE A 157 15.44 10.94 1.28
C ILE A 157 16.64 10.37 2.05
N ALA A 158 16.61 10.44 3.37
CA ALA A 158 17.51 9.68 4.25
C ALA A 158 17.46 8.21 3.85
N GLN A 159 18.61 7.53 3.83
CA GLN A 159 18.69 6.14 3.43
C GLN A 159 17.71 5.31 4.28
N PRO A 160 16.75 4.62 3.67
CA PRO A 160 15.74 3.85 4.37
C PRO A 160 16.32 2.66 5.15
N ASP A 161 15.51 2.09 6.03
CA ASP A 161 15.77 0.81 6.69
C ASP A 161 14.57 -0.12 6.49
N ASP A 162 14.81 -1.42 6.41
CA ASP A 162 13.75 -2.44 6.26
C ASP A 162 13.45 -3.17 7.57
N TRP A 163 12.36 -2.81 8.24
CA TRP A 163 12.03 -3.34 9.56
C TRP A 163 11.39 -4.74 9.53
N HIS A 164 11.34 -5.41 8.36
CA HIS A 164 10.90 -6.80 8.25
C HIS A 164 11.45 -7.50 6.99
N LEU A 165 12.49 -8.33 7.14
CA LEU A 165 13.16 -8.96 5.98
C LEU A 165 13.46 -10.45 6.18
N HIS A 166 13.18 -11.27 5.16
CA HIS A 166 13.60 -12.67 5.11
C HIS A 166 14.74 -12.88 4.10
N LEU A 167 15.96 -13.11 4.60
CA LEU A 167 17.13 -13.35 3.76
C LEU A 167 17.36 -14.83 3.40
N ARG A 168 16.67 -15.76 4.08
CA ARG A 168 16.90 -17.22 3.93
C ARG A 168 18.36 -17.58 4.24
N ASP A 169 18.84 -18.71 3.75
CA ASP A 169 20.21 -19.18 3.99
C ASP A 169 20.78 -19.83 2.71
N GLY A 170 22.09 -20.09 2.70
CA GLY A 170 22.80 -20.71 1.59
C GLY A 170 22.68 -19.94 0.27
N GLU A 171 22.48 -20.65 -0.84
CA GLU A 171 22.42 -20.04 -2.18
C GLU A 171 21.30 -18.99 -2.34
N LEU A 172 20.19 -19.14 -1.60
CA LEU A 172 19.12 -18.13 -1.62
C LEU A 172 19.58 -16.84 -0.94
N LEU A 173 20.33 -16.93 0.16
CA LEU A 173 20.91 -15.74 0.81
C LEU A 173 21.85 -15.00 -0.16
N GLU A 174 22.71 -15.73 -0.86
CA GLU A 174 23.62 -15.19 -1.87
C GLU A 174 22.87 -14.47 -3.00
N ALA A 175 21.74 -15.04 -3.44
CA ALA A 175 20.92 -14.45 -4.49
C ALA A 175 20.20 -13.16 -4.04
N VAL A 176 19.73 -13.08 -2.79
CA VAL A 176 18.74 -12.04 -2.41
C VAL A 176 19.32 -10.88 -1.59
N VAL A 177 20.39 -11.10 -0.82
CA VAL A 177 20.87 -10.10 0.15
C VAL A 177 21.29 -8.78 -0.51
N SER A 178 21.89 -8.87 -1.70
CA SER A 178 22.37 -7.68 -2.42
C SER A 178 21.24 -6.76 -2.88
N HIS A 179 20.01 -7.27 -3.06
CA HIS A 179 18.86 -6.46 -3.43
C HIS A 179 18.44 -5.52 -2.31
N SER A 180 18.43 -6.01 -1.06
CA SER A 180 18.15 -5.17 0.11
C SER A 180 19.33 -4.26 0.44
N ALA A 181 20.57 -4.76 0.44
CA ALA A 181 21.75 -3.99 0.83
C ALA A 181 22.06 -2.79 -0.11
N LYS A 182 21.55 -2.79 -1.34
CA LYS A 182 21.64 -1.66 -2.27
C LYS A 182 20.71 -0.50 -1.92
N GLN A 183 19.61 -0.77 -1.22
CA GLN A 183 18.53 0.20 -0.97
C GLN A 183 18.48 0.64 0.49
N PHE A 184 18.71 -0.28 1.42
CA PHE A 184 18.51 -0.07 2.85
C PHE A 184 19.84 0.00 3.61
N GLY A 185 19.89 0.81 4.66
CA GLY A 185 21.04 0.90 5.57
C GLY A 185 21.03 -0.23 6.60
N ARG A 186 19.86 -0.51 7.18
CA ARG A 186 19.64 -1.63 8.12
C ARG A 186 18.47 -2.48 7.68
N ALA A 187 18.42 -3.71 8.17
CA ALA A 187 17.19 -4.48 8.14
C ALA A 187 17.02 -5.37 9.38
N ILE A 188 15.78 -5.51 9.85
CA ILE A 188 15.41 -6.53 10.84
C ILE A 188 15.31 -7.88 10.14
N ILE A 189 16.24 -8.77 10.47
CA ILE A 189 16.34 -10.09 9.84
C ILE A 189 15.50 -11.09 10.63
N MET A 190 14.48 -11.64 9.97
CA MET A 190 13.54 -12.57 10.56
C MET A 190 14.16 -13.96 10.81
N PRO A 191 13.77 -14.68 11.88
CA PRO A 191 14.54 -15.80 12.41
C PRO A 191 14.01 -17.19 11.99
N ASN A 192 13.04 -17.25 11.09
CA ASN A 192 12.34 -18.47 10.68
C ASN A 192 13.11 -19.31 9.63
N LEU A 193 14.40 -19.53 9.88
CA LEU A 193 15.22 -20.50 9.14
C LEU A 193 14.78 -21.94 9.47
N ARG A 194 15.46 -22.93 8.85
CA ARG A 194 15.33 -24.35 9.21
C ARG A 194 16.71 -24.89 9.59
N PRO A 195 16.99 -25.16 10.89
CA PRO A 195 16.13 -24.87 12.06
C PRO A 195 15.98 -23.36 12.33
N PRO A 196 14.97 -22.93 13.12
CA PRO A 196 14.79 -21.52 13.46
C PRO A 196 15.91 -20.99 14.36
N VAL A 197 16.19 -19.69 14.26
CA VAL A 197 17.21 -19.00 15.06
C VAL A 197 16.64 -18.71 16.44
N THR A 198 16.87 -19.60 17.41
CA THR A 198 16.28 -19.54 18.76
C THR A 198 17.26 -19.10 19.84
N THR A 199 18.55 -18.98 19.52
CA THR A 199 19.62 -18.61 20.46
C THR A 199 20.46 -17.46 19.92
N THR A 200 21.04 -16.68 20.82
CA THR A 200 21.93 -15.55 20.55
C THR A 200 23.14 -16.01 19.75
N ALA A 201 23.72 -17.16 20.09
CA ALA A 201 24.84 -17.73 19.34
C ALA A 201 24.48 -18.02 17.87
N ALA A 202 23.29 -18.59 17.63
CA ALA A 202 22.81 -18.82 16.27
C ALA A 202 22.54 -17.51 15.52
N ALA A 203 22.02 -16.49 16.19
CA ALA A 203 21.79 -15.16 15.60
C ALA A 203 23.10 -14.49 15.19
N VAL A 204 24.14 -14.57 16.03
CA VAL A 204 25.49 -14.06 15.72
C VAL A 204 26.10 -14.80 14.53
N ALA A 205 26.05 -16.14 14.55
CA ALA A 205 26.57 -16.95 13.44
C ALA A 205 25.86 -16.63 12.11
N TYR A 206 24.54 -16.43 12.14
CA TYR A 206 23.77 -16.09 10.96
C TYR A 206 24.09 -14.68 10.45
N ARG A 207 24.27 -13.70 11.36
CA ARG A 207 24.75 -12.36 11.00
C ARG A 207 26.10 -12.41 10.29
N ASP A 208 27.04 -13.18 10.82
CA ASP A 208 28.38 -13.29 10.25
C ASP A 208 28.33 -13.94 8.87
N ALA A 209 27.43 -14.92 8.65
CA ALA A 209 27.18 -15.49 7.34
C ALA A 209 26.63 -14.45 6.35
N ILE A 210 25.62 -13.65 6.74
CA ILE A 210 25.06 -12.57 5.91
C ILE A 210 26.15 -11.57 5.50
N LEU A 211 26.95 -11.11 6.46
CA LEU A 211 28.03 -10.15 6.21
C LEU A 211 29.12 -10.73 5.31
N LYS A 212 29.47 -12.00 5.49
CA LYS A 212 30.43 -12.70 4.63
C LYS A 212 29.92 -12.81 3.19
N THR A 213 28.62 -13.03 2.99
CA THR A 213 28.02 -13.13 1.65
C THR A 213 28.04 -11.81 0.89
N LEU A 214 27.98 -10.67 1.58
CA LEU A 214 27.96 -9.35 0.92
C LEU A 214 29.29 -8.98 0.24
N GLN A 215 30.37 -9.75 0.44
CA GLN A 215 31.69 -9.72 -0.25
C GLN A 215 32.11 -8.35 -0.82
N GLY A 216 31.98 -7.29 -0.01
CA GLY A 216 32.21 -5.91 -0.43
C GLY A 216 32.00 -4.93 0.71
N ASN A 217 32.51 -3.71 0.54
CA ASN A 217 32.40 -2.61 1.50
C ASN A 217 30.96 -2.03 1.46
N THR A 218 29.98 -2.81 1.92
CA THR A 218 28.58 -2.37 2.04
C THR A 218 28.33 -1.85 3.45
N ASP A 219 27.66 -0.70 3.58
CA ASP A 219 27.24 -0.15 4.88
C ASP A 219 25.99 -0.85 5.47
N PHE A 220 25.61 -2.02 4.92
CA PHE A 220 24.40 -2.73 5.31
C PHE A 220 24.57 -3.42 6.66
N THR A 221 23.65 -3.13 7.59
CA THR A 221 23.68 -3.66 8.95
C THR A 221 22.48 -4.59 9.19
N PRO A 222 22.68 -5.92 9.23
CA PRO A 222 21.64 -6.87 9.62
C PRO A 222 21.40 -6.80 11.14
N LEU A 223 20.17 -6.44 11.52
CA LEU A 223 19.67 -6.38 12.90
C LEU A 223 18.96 -7.71 13.20
N MET A 224 19.56 -8.56 14.02
CA MET A 224 19.09 -9.93 14.15
C MET A 224 17.89 -10.03 15.09
N THR A 225 17.15 -11.13 14.95
CA THR A 225 16.02 -11.45 15.84
C THR A 225 16.13 -12.88 16.34
N LEU A 226 15.42 -13.18 17.43
CA LEU A 226 15.21 -14.55 17.90
C LEU A 226 13.79 -15.01 17.59
N TYR A 227 13.65 -16.28 17.25
CA TYR A 227 12.38 -16.96 17.10
C TYR A 227 11.84 -17.33 18.50
N LEU A 228 10.69 -16.80 18.89
CA LEU A 228 10.07 -17.13 20.17
C LEU A 228 9.51 -18.56 20.14
N THR A 229 9.84 -19.34 21.17
CA THR A 229 9.32 -20.70 21.36
C THR A 229 8.82 -20.87 22.79
N ASP A 230 8.05 -21.92 23.04
CA ASP A 230 7.64 -22.34 24.39
C ASP A 230 8.82 -22.60 25.34
N LYS A 231 10.02 -22.82 24.80
CA LYS A 231 11.24 -23.16 25.56
C LYS A 231 12.22 -22.01 25.66
N THR A 232 11.95 -20.87 25.04
CA THR A 232 12.80 -19.68 25.15
C THR A 232 12.90 -19.30 26.62
N SER A 233 14.11 -19.05 27.11
CA SER A 233 14.32 -18.71 28.51
C SER A 233 14.48 -17.19 28.68
N PRO A 234 14.08 -16.61 29.83
CA PRO A 234 14.39 -15.20 30.14
C PRO A 234 15.90 -14.89 30.06
N HIS A 235 16.75 -15.85 30.47
CA HIS A 235 18.20 -15.71 30.36
C HIS A 235 18.67 -15.48 28.91
N GLU A 236 18.02 -16.13 27.94
CA GLU A 236 18.34 -15.94 26.53
C GLU A 236 18.06 -14.50 26.07
N ILE A 237 17.05 -13.83 26.63
CA ILE A 237 16.74 -12.42 26.32
C ILE A 237 17.83 -11.48 26.82
N LYS A 238 18.39 -11.76 28.01
CA LYS A 238 19.54 -11.01 28.56
C LYS A 238 20.76 -11.16 27.67
N LEU A 239 21.12 -12.40 27.33
CA LEU A 239 22.24 -12.68 26.41
C LEU A 239 22.06 -11.99 25.06
N ALA A 240 20.84 -12.05 24.51
CA ALA A 240 20.50 -11.42 23.25
C ALA A 240 20.72 -9.92 23.29
N ARG A 241 20.28 -9.25 24.37
CA ARG A 241 20.47 -7.81 24.55
C ARG A 241 21.94 -7.45 24.75
N GLU A 242 22.66 -8.19 25.59
CA GLU A 242 24.09 -8.00 25.87
C GLU A 242 24.97 -8.18 24.62
N SER A 243 24.55 -9.02 23.67
CA SER A 243 25.29 -9.23 22.41
C SER A 243 25.41 -7.98 21.53
N GLY A 244 24.50 -7.01 21.67
CA GLY A 244 24.39 -5.86 20.78
C GLY A 244 23.97 -6.18 19.33
N VAL A 245 23.64 -7.45 19.04
CA VAL A 245 23.32 -7.95 17.70
C VAL A 245 21.83 -8.23 17.52
N VAL A 246 21.13 -8.61 18.60
CA VAL A 246 19.69 -8.93 18.57
C VAL A 246 18.87 -7.70 18.95
N TYR A 247 17.88 -7.36 18.11
CA TYR A 247 17.05 -6.15 18.23
C TYR A 247 15.56 -6.46 18.43
N GLY A 248 15.15 -7.72 18.42
CA GLY A 248 13.77 -8.11 18.70
C GLY A 248 13.60 -9.61 18.81
N VAL A 249 12.44 -10.03 19.31
CA VAL A 249 12.02 -11.43 19.33
C VAL A 249 10.74 -11.57 18.53
N LYS A 250 10.73 -12.46 17.54
CA LYS A 250 9.60 -12.68 16.64
C LYS A 250 8.71 -13.81 17.16
N LEU A 251 7.46 -13.46 17.42
CA LEU A 251 6.37 -14.39 17.69
C LEU A 251 5.73 -14.84 16.38
N TYR A 252 5.78 -16.15 16.15
CA TYR A 252 4.93 -16.85 15.19
C TYR A 252 3.99 -17.77 15.97
N PRO A 253 2.66 -17.61 15.83
CA PRO A 253 1.72 -18.62 16.29
C PRO A 253 2.01 -19.94 15.56
N ALA A 254 1.96 -21.06 16.28
CA ALA A 254 2.32 -22.36 15.71
C ALA A 254 1.50 -22.67 14.45
N GLY A 255 2.20 -22.86 13.31
CA GLY A 255 1.60 -23.16 12.02
C GLY A 255 1.03 -21.95 11.23
N ALA A 256 1.23 -20.71 11.68
CA ALA A 256 0.64 -19.53 11.04
C ALA A 256 1.21 -19.21 9.66
N THR A 257 2.47 -19.52 9.42
CA THR A 257 3.18 -19.18 8.18
C THR A 257 4.35 -20.12 7.90
N THR A 258 5.13 -19.85 6.86
CA THR A 258 6.30 -20.63 6.47
C THR A 258 7.29 -20.78 7.64
N ASN A 259 7.63 -22.03 7.95
CA ASN A 259 8.58 -22.44 9.00
C ASN A 259 8.14 -22.10 10.43
N SER A 260 6.83 -22.01 10.67
CA SER A 260 6.28 -21.68 11.99
C SER A 260 5.88 -22.88 12.86
N GLN A 261 6.28 -24.11 12.49
CA GLN A 261 5.85 -25.33 13.20
C GLN A 261 6.34 -25.37 14.66
N ASP A 262 7.51 -24.79 14.92
CA ASP A 262 8.11 -24.68 16.26
C ASP A 262 7.67 -23.41 17.01
N GLY A 263 6.59 -22.77 16.53
CA GLY A 263 5.97 -21.58 17.11
C GLY A 263 5.42 -21.76 18.52
N VAL A 264 5.00 -20.65 19.11
CA VAL A 264 4.41 -20.63 20.45
C VAL A 264 3.04 -21.29 20.42
N THR A 265 2.80 -22.20 21.38
CA THR A 265 1.50 -22.89 21.52
C THR A 265 0.58 -22.21 22.53
N ASP A 266 1.15 -21.61 23.58
CA ASP A 266 0.41 -20.90 24.62
C ASP A 266 1.23 -19.70 25.13
N LEU A 267 0.92 -18.52 24.59
CA LEU A 267 1.63 -17.28 24.91
C LEU A 267 1.47 -16.89 26.39
N PHE A 268 0.27 -17.04 26.94
CA PHE A 268 -0.04 -16.57 28.30
C PHE A 268 0.39 -17.56 29.38
N GLY A 269 0.42 -18.86 29.09
CA GLY A 269 0.88 -19.87 30.04
C GLY A 269 2.37 -20.13 30.01
N LYS A 270 3.04 -20.00 28.85
CA LYS A 270 4.45 -20.42 28.69
C LYS A 270 5.43 -19.29 28.46
N CYS A 271 5.02 -18.19 27.88
CA CYS A 271 5.94 -17.13 27.45
C CYS A 271 5.96 -15.91 28.37
N ILE A 272 5.04 -15.77 29.34
CA ILE A 272 4.98 -14.58 30.21
C ILE A 272 6.32 -14.24 30.88
N PRO A 273 7.07 -15.18 31.50
CA PRO A 273 8.35 -14.84 32.10
C PRO A 273 9.37 -14.29 31.09
N VAL A 274 9.34 -14.77 29.84
CA VAL A 274 10.21 -14.28 28.76
C VAL A 274 9.78 -12.87 28.34
N LEU A 275 8.48 -12.63 28.22
CA LEU A 275 7.91 -11.33 27.85
C LEU A 275 8.17 -10.26 28.93
N GLU A 276 8.11 -10.65 30.21
CA GLU A 276 8.50 -9.77 31.33
C GLU A 276 9.98 -9.40 31.26
N GLU A 277 10.85 -10.36 30.91
CA GLU A 277 12.26 -10.05 30.71
C GLU A 277 12.50 -9.17 29.49
N MET A 278 11.72 -9.34 28.41
CA MET A 278 11.76 -8.44 27.26
C MET A 278 11.40 -7.00 27.65
N VAL A 279 10.43 -6.80 28.56
CA VAL A 279 10.15 -5.47 29.13
C VAL A 279 11.37 -4.91 29.86
N ASN A 280 12.03 -5.72 30.71
CA ASN A 280 13.20 -5.28 31.48
C ASN A 280 14.40 -4.89 30.59
N GLN A 281 14.56 -5.58 29.45
CA GLN A 281 15.65 -5.33 28.50
C GLN A 281 15.28 -4.31 27.40
N GLU A 282 14.07 -3.75 27.44
CA GLU A 282 13.48 -2.93 26.38
C GLU A 282 13.55 -3.59 24.99
N MET A 283 13.43 -4.92 24.97
CA MET A 283 13.47 -5.73 23.75
C MET A 283 12.07 -5.81 23.14
N PRO A 284 11.85 -5.36 21.89
CA PRO A 284 10.52 -5.39 21.28
C PRO A 284 10.09 -6.81 20.92
N LEU A 285 8.79 -7.07 21.08
CA LEU A 285 8.12 -8.23 20.53
C LEU A 285 7.61 -7.92 19.13
N LEU A 286 8.08 -8.68 18.15
CA LEU A 286 7.64 -8.59 16.76
C LEU A 286 6.58 -9.67 16.56
N VAL A 287 5.41 -9.35 16.02
CA VAL A 287 4.26 -10.28 16.04
C VAL A 287 3.72 -10.53 14.64
N HIS A 288 3.74 -11.80 14.21
CA HIS A 288 2.86 -12.27 13.12
C HIS A 288 1.44 -12.40 13.68
N GLY A 289 0.61 -11.39 13.43
CA GLY A 289 -0.66 -11.22 14.10
C GLY A 289 -1.82 -12.02 13.50
N GLU A 290 -1.73 -13.34 13.36
CA GLU A 290 -2.83 -14.20 12.91
C GLU A 290 -3.03 -15.42 13.81
N VAL A 291 -4.28 -15.73 14.15
CA VAL A 291 -4.61 -17.05 14.75
C VAL A 291 -4.56 -18.14 13.69
N THR A 292 -4.35 -19.39 14.11
CA THR A 292 -4.21 -20.55 13.20
C THR A 292 -5.35 -21.56 13.30
N ASP A 293 -6.38 -21.22 14.06
CA ASP A 293 -7.60 -22.00 14.23
C ASP A 293 -8.21 -22.35 12.85
N PRO A 294 -8.38 -23.65 12.53
CA PRO A 294 -8.94 -24.08 11.25
C PRO A 294 -10.39 -23.64 11.03
N GLU A 295 -11.13 -23.34 12.11
CA GLU A 295 -12.52 -22.87 12.03
C GLU A 295 -12.62 -21.37 11.75
N ILE A 296 -11.49 -20.65 11.76
CA ILE A 296 -11.43 -19.21 11.47
C ILE A 296 -10.96 -19.00 10.04
N ASP A 297 -11.84 -18.36 9.26
CA ASP A 297 -11.56 -17.95 7.89
C ASP A 297 -10.27 -17.12 7.81
N ILE A 298 -9.44 -17.42 6.81
CA ILE A 298 -8.12 -16.79 6.64
C ILE A 298 -8.20 -15.25 6.56
N PHE A 299 -9.31 -14.69 6.07
CA PHE A 299 -9.50 -13.24 5.98
C PHE A 299 -9.81 -12.60 7.35
N ASP A 300 -10.26 -13.37 8.35
CA ASP A 300 -10.60 -12.92 9.70
C ASP A 300 -9.51 -13.15 10.75
N ARG A 301 -8.49 -13.97 10.44
CA ARG A 301 -7.47 -14.40 11.40
C ARG A 301 -6.72 -13.25 12.07
N GLU A 302 -6.46 -12.17 11.33
CA GLU A 302 -5.77 -10.98 11.86
C GLU A 302 -6.62 -10.25 12.90
N ARG A 303 -7.89 -9.98 12.58
CA ARG A 303 -8.84 -9.35 13.51
C ARG A 303 -9.03 -10.18 14.76
N VAL A 304 -9.19 -11.50 14.62
CA VAL A 304 -9.37 -12.39 15.77
C VAL A 304 -8.10 -12.46 16.65
N PHE A 305 -6.90 -12.39 16.06
CA PHE A 305 -5.66 -12.31 16.82
C PHE A 305 -5.58 -11.04 17.67
N ILE A 306 -5.98 -9.89 17.10
CA ILE A 306 -6.04 -8.62 17.84
C ILE A 306 -6.93 -8.78 19.08
N ASP A 307 -8.13 -9.32 18.90
CA ASP A 307 -9.11 -9.45 19.98
C ASP A 307 -8.72 -10.48 21.04
N ARG A 308 -8.24 -11.67 20.62
CA ARG A 308 -7.96 -12.78 21.54
C ARG A 308 -6.59 -12.71 22.20
N ILE A 309 -5.60 -12.11 21.54
CA ILE A 309 -4.20 -12.19 21.97
C ILE A 309 -3.62 -10.82 22.21
N LEU A 310 -3.64 -9.92 21.22
CA LEU A 310 -2.86 -8.69 21.28
C LEU A 310 -3.42 -7.69 22.29
N LYS A 311 -4.75 -7.46 22.30
CA LYS A 311 -5.40 -6.59 23.30
C LYS A 311 -5.15 -7.10 24.73
N PRO A 312 -5.40 -8.38 25.08
CA PRO A 312 -5.10 -8.89 26.42
C PRO A 312 -3.60 -8.84 26.77
N LEU A 313 -2.70 -9.05 25.80
CA LEU A 313 -1.26 -8.97 26.02
C LEU A 313 -0.84 -7.55 26.42
N ILE A 314 -1.26 -6.54 25.67
CA ILE A 314 -0.92 -5.14 25.97
C ILE A 314 -1.54 -4.70 27.30
N GLN A 315 -2.74 -5.17 27.64
CA GLN A 315 -3.33 -4.91 28.95
C GLN A 315 -2.52 -5.52 30.10
N LYS A 316 -1.98 -6.74 29.90
CA LYS A 316 -1.19 -7.45 30.90
C LYS A 316 0.23 -6.89 31.04
N LEU A 317 0.85 -6.50 29.94
CA LEU A 317 2.23 -5.99 29.87
C LEU A 317 2.26 -4.63 29.15
N PRO A 318 1.75 -3.54 29.75
CA PRO A 318 1.60 -2.25 29.08
C PRO A 318 2.93 -1.59 28.69
N LYS A 319 4.03 -2.00 29.30
CA LYS A 319 5.39 -1.51 28.98
C LYS A 319 6.07 -2.32 27.88
N LEU A 320 5.48 -3.43 27.42
CA LEU A 320 6.06 -4.23 26.35
C LEU A 320 5.93 -3.48 25.03
N LYS A 321 7.06 -3.17 24.40
CA LYS A 321 7.08 -2.67 23.02
C LYS A 321 6.66 -3.77 22.07
N VAL A 322 5.69 -3.48 21.21
CA VAL A 322 5.19 -4.44 20.22
C VAL A 322 5.17 -3.84 18.83
N VAL A 323 5.67 -4.59 17.86
CA VAL A 323 5.46 -4.32 16.43
C VAL A 323 4.48 -5.36 15.91
N MET A 324 3.28 -4.91 15.53
CA MET A 324 2.36 -5.73 14.76
C MET A 324 2.86 -5.75 13.32
N GLU A 325 3.48 -6.85 12.93
CA GLU A 325 4.12 -6.95 11.63
C GLU A 325 3.10 -6.98 10.49
N HIS A 326 3.49 -6.44 9.33
CA HIS A 326 2.83 -6.55 8.02
C HIS A 326 1.30 -6.51 8.12
N VAL A 327 0.75 -5.44 8.71
CA VAL A 327 -0.70 -5.31 8.94
C VAL A 327 -1.47 -5.29 7.61
N THR A 328 -2.62 -5.98 7.57
CA THR A 328 -3.39 -6.17 6.33
C THR A 328 -4.84 -5.75 6.42
N THR A 329 -5.30 -5.34 7.60
CA THR A 329 -6.70 -4.96 7.86
C THR A 329 -6.84 -3.54 8.41
N MET A 330 -7.92 -2.86 8.01
CA MET A 330 -8.46 -1.69 8.72
C MET A 330 -8.61 -1.91 10.24
N ASP A 331 -8.93 -3.13 10.69
CA ASP A 331 -9.02 -3.48 12.11
C ASP A 331 -7.67 -3.33 12.83
N ALA A 332 -6.57 -3.79 12.21
CA ALA A 332 -5.22 -3.60 12.71
C ALA A 332 -4.81 -2.12 12.71
N VAL A 333 -5.14 -1.37 11.66
CA VAL A 333 -4.91 0.09 11.62
C VAL A 333 -5.58 0.77 12.81
N LYS A 334 -6.90 0.55 13.00
CA LYS A 334 -7.66 1.13 14.12
C LYS A 334 -7.09 0.73 15.48
N PHE A 335 -6.67 -0.53 15.63
CA PHE A 335 -6.05 -1.00 16.85
C PHE A 335 -4.73 -0.27 17.15
N VAL A 336 -3.82 -0.20 16.19
CA VAL A 336 -2.52 0.48 16.35
C VAL A 336 -2.72 1.96 16.67
N GLU A 337 -3.67 2.62 16.00
CA GLU A 337 -4.00 4.04 16.25
C GLU A 337 -4.62 4.28 17.63
N SER A 338 -5.32 3.29 18.19
CA SER A 338 -5.88 3.36 19.54
C SER A 338 -4.83 3.22 20.66
N CYS A 339 -3.63 2.75 20.33
CA CYS A 339 -2.55 2.54 21.29
C CYS A 339 -1.70 3.80 21.51
N GLU A 340 -1.07 3.90 22.69
CA GLU A 340 -0.12 4.98 23.01
C GLU A 340 1.09 4.97 22.05
N GLU A 341 1.54 6.15 21.63
CA GLU A 341 2.69 6.30 20.73
C GLU A 341 3.96 5.76 21.41
N GLY A 342 4.74 4.95 20.70
CA GLY A 342 5.97 4.35 21.23
C GLY A 342 5.81 3.00 21.93
N CYS A 343 4.58 2.58 22.25
CA CYS A 343 4.29 1.25 22.81
C CYS A 343 3.97 0.22 21.72
N VAL A 344 3.04 0.55 20.81
CA VAL A 344 2.64 -0.32 19.71
C VAL A 344 2.86 0.39 18.39
N ALA A 345 3.53 -0.31 17.47
CA ALA A 345 3.76 0.12 16.10
C ALA A 345 3.36 -0.98 15.11
N ALA A 346 3.37 -0.67 13.83
CA ALA A 346 3.15 -1.63 12.76
C ALA A 346 4.06 -1.41 11.57
N THR A 347 4.51 -2.52 10.98
CA THR A 347 5.12 -2.51 9.66
C THR A 347 4.07 -2.71 8.58
N VAL A 348 4.30 -2.11 7.42
CA VAL A 348 3.43 -2.23 6.25
C VAL A 348 4.28 -2.56 5.04
N THR A 349 3.81 -3.52 4.22
CA THR A 349 4.54 -4.05 3.06
C THR A 349 4.13 -3.38 1.74
N PRO A 350 4.96 -3.47 0.67
CA PRO A 350 4.61 -2.92 -0.64
C PRO A 350 3.35 -3.56 -1.24
N GLN A 351 3.24 -4.89 -1.16
CA GLN A 351 2.11 -5.63 -1.73
C GLN A 351 0.78 -5.34 -1.02
N HIS A 352 0.78 -5.08 0.29
CA HIS A 352 -0.45 -4.75 1.02
C HIS A 352 -0.92 -3.31 0.83
N LEU A 353 -0.06 -2.44 0.29
CA LEU A 353 -0.45 -1.11 -0.14
C LEU A 353 -0.90 -1.08 -1.60
N LEU A 354 -0.25 -1.86 -2.47
CA LEU A 354 -0.54 -1.85 -3.91
C LEU A 354 -1.71 -2.78 -4.29
N LEU A 355 -1.78 -3.96 -3.70
CA LEU A 355 -2.68 -5.03 -4.12
C LEU A 355 -3.82 -5.24 -3.12
N ASN A 356 -4.98 -5.63 -3.65
CA ASN A 356 -6.05 -6.25 -2.87
C ASN A 356 -6.23 -7.70 -3.31
N ARG A 357 -7.10 -8.44 -2.64
CA ARG A 357 -7.27 -9.89 -2.87
C ARG A 357 -7.73 -10.26 -4.28
N ASN A 358 -8.28 -9.35 -5.08
CA ASN A 358 -8.61 -9.63 -6.48
C ASN A 358 -7.34 -9.95 -7.28
N SER A 359 -6.20 -9.37 -6.92
CA SER A 359 -4.90 -9.65 -7.54
C SER A 359 -4.41 -11.08 -7.34
N LEU A 360 -5.00 -11.86 -6.42
CA LEU A 360 -4.73 -13.30 -6.31
C LEU A 360 -5.41 -14.11 -7.42
N PHE A 361 -6.44 -13.57 -8.07
CA PHE A 361 -7.31 -14.30 -9.00
C PHE A 361 -7.42 -13.64 -10.38
N GLN A 362 -6.69 -12.55 -10.61
CA GLN A 362 -6.71 -11.81 -11.86
C GLN A 362 -6.16 -12.67 -13.01
N GLY A 363 -7.02 -13.03 -13.97
CA GLY A 363 -6.65 -13.91 -15.09
C GLY A 363 -6.32 -15.35 -14.69
N GLY A 364 -6.65 -15.76 -13.45
CA GLY A 364 -6.28 -17.05 -12.88
C GLY A 364 -5.61 -16.90 -11.50
N LEU A 365 -5.30 -18.02 -10.84
CA LEU A 365 -4.59 -18.00 -9.57
C LEU A 365 -3.17 -17.47 -9.77
N GLN A 366 -2.83 -16.39 -9.07
CA GLN A 366 -1.52 -15.73 -9.10
C GLN A 366 -0.70 -16.09 -7.86
N PRO A 367 0.08 -17.19 -7.86
CA PRO A 367 0.79 -17.66 -6.67
C PRO A 367 1.86 -16.67 -6.19
N HIS A 368 2.45 -15.87 -7.08
CA HIS A 368 3.46 -14.87 -6.72
C HIS A 368 2.90 -13.70 -5.90
N ASN A 369 1.58 -13.49 -5.91
CA ASN A 369 0.88 -12.53 -5.06
C ASN A 369 0.44 -13.14 -3.71
N TYR A 370 0.52 -14.47 -3.56
CA TYR A 370 0.13 -15.15 -2.33
C TYR A 370 1.20 -15.02 -1.23
N CYS A 371 0.82 -14.39 -0.12
CA CYS A 371 1.59 -14.24 1.11
C CYS A 371 0.68 -14.36 2.35
N LEU A 372 1.29 -14.30 3.54
CA LEU A 372 0.59 -14.34 4.82
C LEU A 372 1.04 -13.13 5.67
N PRO A 373 0.11 -12.36 6.25
CA PRO A 373 -1.34 -12.47 6.11
C PRO A 373 -1.80 -12.27 4.67
N VAL A 374 -2.89 -12.93 4.27
CA VAL A 374 -3.35 -12.90 2.86
C VAL A 374 -3.80 -11.50 2.45
N LEU A 375 -3.63 -11.12 1.18
CA LEU A 375 -4.22 -9.91 0.62
C LEU A 375 -5.72 -9.83 0.99
N LYS A 376 -6.19 -8.65 1.40
CA LYS A 376 -7.56 -8.44 1.91
C LYS A 376 -8.42 -7.65 0.91
N ARG A 377 -9.67 -7.36 1.27
CA ARG A 377 -10.57 -6.52 0.46
C ARG A 377 -10.01 -5.10 0.30
N GLU A 378 -10.42 -4.42 -0.76
CA GLU A 378 -9.98 -3.07 -1.10
C GLU A 378 -10.15 -2.07 0.05
N THR A 379 -11.25 -2.16 0.81
CA THR A 379 -11.48 -1.31 2.00
C THR A 379 -10.36 -1.40 3.03
N HIS A 380 -9.71 -2.57 3.18
CA HIS A 380 -8.57 -2.71 4.07
C HIS A 380 -7.30 -2.10 3.47
N ARG A 381 -7.05 -2.31 2.17
CA ARG A 381 -5.91 -1.71 1.46
C ARG A 381 -5.96 -0.18 1.56
N GLN A 382 -7.12 0.43 1.29
CA GLN A 382 -7.33 1.87 1.40
C GLN A 382 -7.08 2.39 2.82
N ALA A 383 -7.55 1.68 3.85
CA ALA A 383 -7.30 2.07 5.23
C ALA A 383 -5.81 2.06 5.58
N ILE A 384 -5.04 1.09 5.07
CA ILE A 384 -3.59 1.02 5.29
C ILE A 384 -2.88 2.14 4.53
N VAL A 385 -3.26 2.41 3.27
CA VAL A 385 -2.71 3.54 2.50
C VAL A 385 -2.96 4.86 3.22
N ALA A 386 -4.19 5.10 3.68
CA ALA A 386 -4.52 6.28 4.47
C ALA A 386 -3.67 6.38 5.75
N ALA A 387 -3.46 5.27 6.47
CA ALA A 387 -2.65 5.25 7.67
C ALA A 387 -1.19 5.63 7.42
N VAL A 388 -0.52 5.00 6.45
CA VAL A 388 0.91 5.27 6.16
C VAL A 388 1.14 6.64 5.53
N THR A 389 0.15 7.16 4.78
CA THR A 389 0.21 8.49 4.14
C THR A 389 -0.36 9.60 5.03
N SER A 390 -0.82 9.30 6.25
CA SER A 390 -1.27 10.31 7.22
C SER A 390 -0.10 11.09 7.85
N GLY A 391 1.07 10.44 7.98
CA GLY A 391 2.21 10.93 8.76
C GLY A 391 2.26 10.38 10.20
N ASN A 392 1.38 9.42 10.52
CA ASN A 392 1.38 8.74 11.81
C ASN A 392 2.68 7.95 12.04
N LYS A 393 3.38 8.26 13.14
CA LYS A 393 4.71 7.69 13.44
C LYS A 393 4.69 6.22 13.85
N ARG A 394 3.51 5.67 14.16
CA ARG A 394 3.35 4.26 14.53
C ARG A 394 3.49 3.32 13.34
N PHE A 395 3.45 3.83 12.10
CA PHE A 395 3.59 3.02 10.90
C PHE A 395 4.94 3.29 10.23
N PHE A 396 5.65 2.22 9.88
CA PHE A 396 6.92 2.30 9.16
C PHE A 396 7.11 1.14 8.18
N LEU A 397 8.09 1.31 7.29
CA LEU A 397 8.39 0.34 6.24
C LEU A 397 8.81 -1.01 6.84
N GLY A 398 8.18 -2.10 6.40
CA GLY A 398 8.73 -3.44 6.57
C GLY A 398 8.32 -4.26 5.36
N THR A 399 9.28 -4.74 4.58
CA THR A 399 8.97 -5.28 3.26
C THR A 399 8.25 -6.61 3.31
N ASP A 400 8.55 -7.42 4.35
CA ASP A 400 8.28 -8.85 4.35
C ASP A 400 8.69 -9.49 3.02
N SER A 401 9.83 -9.05 2.47
CA SER A 401 10.38 -9.65 1.26
C SER A 401 10.76 -11.08 1.59
N ALA A 402 9.98 -12.01 1.05
CA ALA A 402 9.97 -13.42 1.41
C ALA A 402 10.23 -14.28 0.17
N PRO A 403 11.49 -14.35 -0.31
CA PRO A 403 11.84 -15.07 -1.52
C PRO A 403 11.61 -16.58 -1.37
N HIS A 404 11.13 -17.16 -2.46
CA HIS A 404 10.98 -18.59 -2.67
C HIS A 404 11.41 -18.93 -4.09
N ASP A 405 12.02 -20.09 -4.27
CA ASP A 405 12.25 -20.61 -5.60
C ASP A 405 10.93 -20.71 -6.37
N ARG A 406 10.96 -20.41 -7.66
CA ARG A 406 9.81 -20.41 -8.55
C ARG A 406 9.04 -21.72 -8.49
N GLN A 407 9.72 -22.88 -8.46
CA GLN A 407 9.06 -24.18 -8.40
C GLN A 407 8.31 -24.40 -7.07
N ARG A 408 8.71 -23.71 -6.00
CA ARG A 408 8.02 -23.75 -4.71
C ARG A 408 6.81 -22.81 -4.64
N LYS A 409 6.70 -21.86 -5.56
CA LYS A 409 5.54 -20.99 -5.74
C LYS A 409 4.54 -21.60 -6.74
N GLU A 410 5.05 -22.11 -7.85
CA GLU A 410 4.29 -22.69 -8.97
C GLU A 410 4.11 -24.21 -8.80
N CYS A 411 3.46 -24.63 -7.72
CA CYS A 411 3.18 -26.03 -7.44
C CYS A 411 1.79 -26.22 -6.80
N ALA A 412 1.41 -27.48 -6.55
CA ALA A 412 0.11 -27.83 -5.97
C ALA A 412 -0.13 -27.23 -4.58
N CYS A 413 0.93 -26.89 -3.84
CA CYS A 413 0.87 -26.22 -2.54
C CYS A 413 1.93 -25.11 -2.49
N GLY A 414 1.65 -24.01 -3.21
CA GLY A 414 2.56 -22.88 -3.35
C GLY A 414 2.89 -22.22 -2.01
N CYS A 415 4.18 -21.91 -1.80
CA CYS A 415 4.64 -21.26 -0.58
C CYS A 415 4.11 -19.81 -0.48
N ALA A 416 3.76 -19.38 0.73
CA ALA A 416 3.39 -18.00 1.01
C ALA A 416 4.63 -17.11 1.11
N GLY A 417 4.63 -15.99 0.37
CA GLY A 417 5.69 -14.98 0.40
C GLY A 417 5.81 -14.24 -0.93
N VAL A 418 6.08 -12.94 -0.88
CA VAL A 418 6.33 -12.10 -2.07
C VAL A 418 7.78 -11.65 -2.05
N PHE A 419 8.53 -11.83 -3.14
CA PHE A 419 9.89 -11.29 -3.24
C PHE A 419 9.83 -9.86 -3.79
N ASN A 420 9.93 -8.86 -2.93
CA ASN A 420 9.73 -7.45 -3.31
C ASN A 420 10.95 -6.55 -3.04
N SER A 421 12.02 -7.05 -2.40
CA SER A 421 13.25 -6.28 -2.14
C SER A 421 13.76 -5.47 -3.34
N PRO A 422 13.75 -6.00 -4.60
CA PRO A 422 14.25 -5.23 -5.74
C PRO A 422 13.40 -4.00 -6.10
N VAL A 423 12.12 -4.00 -5.75
CA VAL A 423 11.12 -3.00 -6.19
C VAL A 423 10.49 -2.22 -5.04
N ALA A 424 10.82 -2.54 -3.78
CA ALA A 424 10.14 -2.03 -2.60
C ALA A 424 10.05 -0.49 -2.57
N LEU A 425 11.19 0.21 -2.68
CA LEU A 425 11.20 1.68 -2.64
C LEU A 425 10.48 2.31 -3.83
N SER A 426 10.53 1.69 -5.01
CA SER A 426 9.80 2.14 -6.19
C SER A 426 8.29 2.10 -5.98
N ILE A 427 7.79 1.02 -5.35
CA ILE A 427 6.38 0.83 -5.06
C ILE A 427 5.92 1.80 -3.98
N TYR A 428 6.65 1.95 -2.87
CA TYR A 428 6.29 2.94 -1.85
C TYR A 428 6.26 4.36 -2.41
N ALA A 429 7.24 4.75 -3.24
CA ALA A 429 7.25 6.06 -3.88
C ALA A 429 6.02 6.28 -4.78
N LYS A 430 5.65 5.27 -5.59
CA LYS A 430 4.42 5.29 -6.39
C LYS A 430 3.17 5.53 -5.53
N ILE A 431 2.99 4.75 -4.47
CA ILE A 431 1.80 4.85 -3.60
C ILE A 431 1.72 6.22 -2.90
N PHE A 432 2.85 6.71 -2.39
CA PHE A 432 2.88 8.02 -1.72
C PHE A 432 2.71 9.17 -2.72
N GLU A 433 3.11 9.01 -3.98
CA GLU A 433 2.83 9.96 -5.06
C GLU A 433 1.35 9.98 -5.43
N GLU A 434 0.75 8.82 -5.68
CA GLU A 434 -0.68 8.68 -6.00
C GLU A 434 -1.57 9.22 -4.88
N ALA A 435 -1.15 9.08 -3.62
CA ALA A 435 -1.83 9.66 -2.45
C ALA A 435 -1.53 11.15 -2.22
N GLY A 436 -0.72 11.80 -3.05
CA GLY A 436 -0.35 13.21 -2.89
C GLY A 436 0.47 13.50 -1.61
N ALA A 437 1.22 12.51 -1.12
CA ALA A 437 1.86 12.49 0.20
C ALA A 437 3.38 12.19 0.15
N LEU A 438 4.07 12.45 -0.97
CA LEU A 438 5.51 12.20 -1.12
C LEU A 438 6.39 12.86 -0.04
N ASP A 439 5.93 13.98 0.53
CA ASP A 439 6.59 14.66 1.64
C ASP A 439 6.67 13.81 2.92
N LYS A 440 5.80 12.80 3.05
CA LYS A 440 5.75 11.89 4.22
C LYS A 440 6.52 10.59 4.00
N LEU A 441 6.97 10.31 2.78
CA LEU A 441 7.68 9.09 2.44
C LEU A 441 8.96 8.92 3.27
N GLU A 442 9.74 9.99 3.47
CA GLU A 442 10.99 9.93 4.25
C GLU A 442 10.74 9.53 5.71
N ALA A 443 9.66 10.03 6.32
CA ALA A 443 9.33 9.66 7.69
C ALA A 443 8.98 8.17 7.82
N PHE A 444 8.11 7.67 6.93
CA PHE A 444 7.68 6.27 6.90
C PHE A 444 8.84 5.30 6.63
N THR A 445 9.74 5.66 5.71
CA THR A 445 10.84 4.78 5.26
C THR A 445 12.12 4.89 6.09
N SER A 446 12.37 6.04 6.74
CA SER A 446 13.71 6.34 7.28
C SER A 446 13.72 6.91 8.70
N PHE A 447 12.59 7.34 9.27
CA PHE A 447 12.56 7.99 10.60
C PHE A 447 11.77 7.20 11.65
N ASN A 448 10.54 6.80 11.32
CA ASN A 448 9.61 6.21 12.27
C ASN A 448 10.15 4.90 12.88
N GLY A 449 10.76 4.05 12.05
CA GLY A 449 11.37 2.80 12.51
C GLY A 449 12.58 3.00 13.44
N PRO A 450 13.63 3.75 13.04
CA PRO A 450 14.75 4.03 13.95
C PRO A 450 14.30 4.66 15.27
N ASP A 451 13.36 5.59 15.23
CA ASP A 451 12.82 6.23 16.44
C ASP A 451 12.13 5.20 17.36
N PHE A 452 11.35 4.27 16.81
CA PHE A 452 10.72 3.20 17.60
C PHE A 452 11.74 2.23 18.21
N TYR A 453 12.75 1.83 17.44
CA TYR A 453 13.80 0.90 17.87
C TYR A 453 14.91 1.56 18.71
N GLY A 454 14.87 2.88 18.92
CA GLY A 454 15.90 3.62 19.68
C GLY A 454 17.25 3.69 18.95
N LEU A 455 17.22 3.71 17.62
CA LEU A 455 18.39 3.75 16.75
C LEU A 455 18.54 5.14 16.09
N PRO A 456 19.77 5.59 15.78
CA PRO A 456 19.97 6.85 15.08
C PRO A 456 19.38 6.81 13.67
N ARG A 457 18.82 7.92 13.21
CA ARG A 457 18.39 8.08 11.82
C ARG A 457 19.62 8.10 10.89
N ASN A 458 19.51 7.45 9.73
CA ASN A 458 20.61 7.44 8.76
C ASN A 458 20.88 8.85 8.23
N THR A 459 22.16 9.21 8.11
CA THR A 459 22.60 10.51 7.55
C THR A 459 22.85 10.46 6.06
N ARG A 460 23.20 9.27 5.53
CA ARG A 460 23.33 9.03 4.09
C ARG A 460 21.99 9.27 3.40
N LYS A 461 22.04 9.72 2.15
CA LYS A 461 20.86 9.95 1.31
C LYS A 461 20.79 8.95 0.17
N ILE A 462 19.57 8.59 -0.23
CA ILE A 462 19.27 7.91 -1.48
C ILE A 462 18.42 8.85 -2.35
N ILE A 463 18.58 8.75 -3.67
CA ILE A 463 17.82 9.53 -4.65
C ILE A 463 16.86 8.59 -5.37
N LEU A 464 15.57 8.83 -5.24
CA LEU A 464 14.54 8.20 -6.05
C LEU A 464 14.35 9.06 -7.31
N LYS A 465 14.66 8.52 -8.49
CA LYS A 465 14.50 9.22 -9.76
C LYS A 465 13.20 8.80 -10.40
N LYS A 466 12.43 9.78 -10.90
CA LYS A 466 11.23 9.51 -11.70
C LYS A 466 11.66 9.17 -13.13
N MET A 467 11.92 7.89 -13.36
CA MET A 467 12.36 7.31 -14.62
C MET A 467 11.76 5.92 -14.78
N THR A 468 11.01 5.72 -15.86
CA THR A 468 10.43 4.42 -16.19
C THR A 468 11.51 3.37 -16.40
N TRP A 469 11.37 2.22 -15.72
CA TRP A 469 12.23 1.06 -15.88
C TRP A 469 11.43 -0.23 -15.81
N LYS A 470 11.93 -1.28 -16.46
CA LYS A 470 11.26 -2.58 -16.52
C LYS A 470 11.81 -3.50 -15.43
N VAL A 471 10.92 -4.07 -14.62
CA VAL A 471 11.27 -5.07 -13.61
C VAL A 471 11.66 -6.38 -14.34
N PRO A 472 12.79 -7.02 -13.98
CA PRO A 472 13.15 -8.31 -14.54
C PRO A 472 12.07 -9.37 -14.31
N GLU A 473 11.86 -10.26 -15.29
CA GLU A 473 10.91 -11.37 -15.19
C GLU A 473 11.28 -12.36 -14.08
N SER A 474 12.58 -12.53 -13.83
CA SER A 474 13.10 -13.39 -12.77
C SER A 474 14.56 -13.04 -12.45
N TYR A 475 15.02 -13.53 -11.30
CA TYR A 475 16.43 -13.54 -10.90
C TYR A 475 16.89 -14.99 -10.78
N SER A 476 17.85 -15.39 -11.61
CA SER A 476 18.45 -16.72 -11.55
C SER A 476 19.52 -16.80 -10.47
N TYR A 477 19.64 -17.98 -9.84
CA TYR A 477 20.72 -18.33 -8.93
C TYR A 477 21.15 -19.78 -9.19
N ALA A 478 22.18 -20.26 -8.51
CA ALA A 478 22.85 -21.53 -8.82
C ALA A 478 21.89 -22.73 -8.99
N SER A 479 20.92 -22.88 -8.09
CA SER A 479 19.95 -23.99 -8.11
C SER A 479 18.55 -23.65 -8.63
N GLY A 480 18.29 -22.44 -9.13
CA GLY A 480 16.92 -22.08 -9.49
C GLY A 480 16.69 -20.64 -9.92
N SER A 481 15.44 -20.17 -9.75
CA SER A 481 15.06 -18.80 -10.09
C SER A 481 13.99 -18.26 -9.15
N ILE A 482 14.01 -16.95 -8.91
CA ILE A 482 13.06 -16.24 -8.05
C ILE A 482 12.31 -15.24 -8.92
N VAL A 483 10.98 -15.22 -8.82
CA VAL A 483 10.13 -14.25 -9.52
C VAL A 483 9.87 -13.07 -8.59
N PRO A 484 10.28 -11.84 -8.94
CA PRO A 484 10.01 -10.67 -8.11
C PRO A 484 8.54 -10.21 -8.24
N MET A 485 8.10 -9.41 -7.27
CA MET A 485 6.89 -8.62 -7.39
C MET A 485 6.97 -7.71 -8.61
N SER A 486 5.85 -7.57 -9.33
CA SER A 486 5.77 -6.78 -10.57
C SER A 486 6.71 -7.26 -11.68
N ALA A 487 7.06 -8.55 -11.71
CA ALA A 487 7.87 -9.16 -12.77
C ALA A 487 7.33 -8.81 -14.17
N GLY A 488 8.20 -8.27 -15.03
CA GLY A 488 7.84 -7.88 -16.39
C GLY A 488 7.10 -6.55 -16.52
N GLU A 489 6.63 -5.96 -15.42
CA GLU A 489 5.94 -4.67 -15.41
C GLU A 489 6.94 -3.50 -15.48
N SER A 490 6.42 -2.30 -15.77
CA SER A 490 7.19 -1.05 -15.73
C SER A 490 6.87 -0.26 -14.47
N LEU A 491 7.89 0.24 -13.79
CA LEU A 491 7.76 1.12 -12.62
C LEU A 491 8.34 2.50 -12.93
N GLU A 492 7.79 3.54 -12.29
CA GLU A 492 8.14 4.94 -12.59
C GLU A 492 9.25 5.52 -11.72
N TRP A 493 9.51 4.91 -10.56
CA TRP A 493 10.52 5.37 -9.61
C TRP A 493 11.68 4.39 -9.57
N LEU A 494 12.91 4.88 -9.71
CA LEU A 494 14.14 4.08 -9.60
C LEU A 494 15.00 4.59 -8.45
N PRO A 495 15.26 3.78 -7.39
CA PRO A 495 16.20 4.13 -6.34
C PRO A 495 17.65 4.09 -6.86
N CYS A 496 18.41 5.13 -6.56
CA CYS A 496 19.83 5.28 -6.87
C CYS A 496 20.55 5.80 -5.62
N LEU A 497 21.68 5.18 -5.24
CA LEU A 497 22.52 5.75 -4.18
C LEU A 497 22.99 7.15 -4.60
N ALA A 498 22.94 8.12 -3.68
CA ALA A 498 23.55 9.42 -3.92
C ALA A 498 25.06 9.21 -4.14
N SER A 499 25.55 9.67 -5.29
CA SER A 499 26.96 9.62 -5.70
C SER A 499 27.84 10.50 -4.83
#